data_AF-A0A4W3K5T7-F1
#
_entry.id   AF-A0A4W3K5T7-F1
#
_cell.length_a   1.000
_cell.length_b   1.000
_cell.length_c   1.000
_cell.angle_alpha   90.00
_cell.angle_beta   90.00
_cell.angle_gamma   90.00
#
_symmetry.space_group_name_H-M   'P 1'
#
loop_
_entity.id
_entity.type
_entity.pdbx_description
1 polymer ?
#
loop_
_entity_poly.entity_id
_entity_poly.type
_entity_poly.pdbx_seq_one_letter_code
_entity_poly.pdbx_strand_id
1 'polypeptide(L)' 'MVVLPDDHQHPDIFQLNNPDKGNVYKFQTSSRFHAIIWHKHLEDACKSNRPQIPTNLMSFE' A
#
# COMPACT_ATOMS: atom_id res chain seq x y z
N MET A 1 2.93 -4.22 -1.97
CA MET A 1 1.82 -5.15 -1.68
C MET A 1 1.22 -4.80 -0.33
N VAL A 2 -0.10 -4.71 -0.23
CA VAL A 2 -0.82 -4.50 1.03
C VAL A 2 -1.38 -5.83 1.54
N VAL A 3 -1.43 -6.01 2.86
CA VAL A 3 -1.90 -7.25 3.52
C VAL A 3 -2.79 -6.86 4.70
N LEU A 4 -3.96 -7.48 4.80
CA LEU A 4 -4.85 -7.33 5.96
C LEU A 4 -4.85 -8.63 6.78
N PRO A 5 -4.16 -8.68 7.93
CA PRO A 5 -4.18 -9.86 8.78
C PRO A 5 -5.56 -10.06 9.43
N ASP A 6 -5.94 -11.33 9.62
CA ASP A 6 -7.11 -11.75 10.42
C ASP A 6 -6.70 -11.96 11.90
N ASP A 7 -6.13 -10.91 12.49
CA ASP A 7 -5.76 -10.89 13.91
C ASP A 7 -6.93 -10.35 14.75
N HIS A 8 -7.45 -11.18 15.66
CA HIS A 8 -8.54 -10.80 16.56
C HIS A 8 -8.10 -9.79 17.64
N GLN A 9 -6.82 -9.69 17.97
CA GLN A 9 -6.29 -8.72 18.94
C GLN A 9 -6.07 -7.34 18.33
N HIS A 10 -5.77 -7.29 17.03
CA HIS A 10 -5.49 -6.06 16.30
C HIS A 10 -6.27 -5.99 14.97
N PRO A 11 -7.61 -5.98 15.04
CA PRO A 11 -8.45 -6.04 13.84
C PRO A 11 -8.31 -4.77 12.98
N ASP A 12 -7.92 -3.65 13.56
CA ASP A 12 -7.76 -2.34 12.94
C ASP A 12 -6.39 -2.13 12.27
N ILE A 13 -5.52 -3.15 12.22
CA ILE A 13 -4.19 -3.06 11.62
C ILE A 13 -4.15 -3.65 10.22
N PHE A 14 -3.48 -2.96 9.29
CA PHE A 14 -3.05 -3.53 8.01
C PHE A 14 -1.53 -3.32 7.81
N GLN A 15 -0.94 -4.11 6.92
CA GLN A 15 0.48 -4.11 6.61
C GLN A 15 0.72 -3.65 5.17
N LEU A 16 1.76 -2.84 4.96
CA LEU A 16 2.23 -2.41 3.65
C LEU A 16 3.68 -2.84 3.45
N ASN A 17 3.88 -3.67 2.43
CA ASN A 17 5.17 -4.23 2.04
C ASN A 17 5.68 -3.56 0.77
N ASN A 18 6.92 -3.10 0.80
CA ASN A 18 7.61 -2.66 -0.40
C ASN A 18 8.29 -3.86 -1.08
N PRO A 19 7.87 -4.25 -2.32
CA PRO A 19 8.41 -5.43 -2.99
C PRO A 19 9.92 -5.37 -3.25
N ASP A 20 10.49 -4.18 -3.43
CA ASP A 20 11.89 -4.04 -3.88
C ASP A 20 12.88 -3.90 -2.72
N LYS A 21 12.42 -3.38 -1.57
CA LYS A 21 13.30 -2.92 -0.47
C LYS A 21 13.17 -3.72 0.82
N GLY A 22 12.26 -4.70 0.87
CA GLY A 22 12.00 -5.49 2.09
C GLY A 22 11.40 -4.69 3.25
N ASN A 23 11.08 -3.40 3.04
CA ASN A 23 10.47 -2.57 4.07
C ASN A 23 9.04 -3.05 4.32
N VAL A 24 8.75 -3.33 5.59
CA VAL A 24 7.43 -3.74 6.07
C VAL A 24 6.96 -2.69 7.08
N TYR A 25 5.80 -2.10 6.81
CA TYR A 25 5.16 -1.13 7.70
C TYR A 25 3.82 -1.66 8.16
N LYS A 26 3.46 -1.38 9.41
CA LYS A 26 2.14 -1.66 9.97
C LYS A 26 1.44 -0.34 10.26
N PHE A 27 0.18 -0.24 9.87
CA PHE A 27 -0.66 0.93 10.08
C PHE A 27 -1.87 0.52 10.90
N GLN A 28 -2.10 1.24 11.99
CA GLN A 28 -3.32 1.13 12.77
C GLN A 28 -4.33 2.15 12.28
N THR A 29 -5.59 1.72 12.16
CA THR A 29 -6.72 2.56 11.79
C THR A 29 -7.68 2.70 12.98
N SER A 30 -8.75 3.47 12.85
CA SER A 30 -9.72 3.62 13.95
C SER A 30 -10.70 2.46 14.09
N SER A 31 -10.79 1.56 13.10
CA SER A 31 -11.68 0.40 13.14
C SER A 31 -11.31 -0.67 12.09
N ARG A 32 -11.77 -1.92 12.29
CA ARG A 32 -11.65 -3.00 11.28
C ARG A 32 -12.18 -2.57 9.92
N PHE A 33 -13.30 -1.85 9.91
CA PHE A 33 -13.92 -1.36 8.68
C PHE A 33 -12.99 -0.40 7.92
N HIS A 34 -12.34 0.53 8.62
CA HIS A 34 -11.35 1.41 7.99
C HIS A 34 -10.13 0.65 7.48
N ALA A 35 -9.64 -0.36 8.22
CA ALA A 35 -8.55 -1.22 7.74
C ALA A 35 -8.90 -1.94 6.43
N ILE A 36 -10.14 -2.41 6.28
CA ILE A 36 -10.65 -3.02 5.03
C ILE A 36 -10.70 -2.01 3.88
N ILE A 37 -11.21 -0.80 4.12
CA ILE A 37 -11.27 0.26 3.11
C ILE A 37 -9.87 0.62 2.63
N TRP A 38 -8.93 0.85 3.57
CA TRP A 38 -7.55 1.16 3.26
C TRP A 38 -6.88 0.03 2.48
N HIS A 39 -7.07 -1.21 2.90
CA HIS A 39 -6.57 -2.37 2.18
C HIS A 39 -7.04 -2.38 0.73
N LYS A 40 -8.34 -2.25 0.48
CA LYS A 40 -8.91 -2.26 -0.88
C LYS A 40 -8.32 -1.16 -1.75
N HIS A 41 -8.30 0.09 -1.27
CA HIS A 41 -7.80 1.22 -2.05
C HIS A 41 -6.29 1.13 -2.31
N LEU A 42 -5.50 0.67 -1.34
CA LEU A 42 -4.07 0.49 -1.51
C LEU A 42 -3.74 -0.68 -2.43
N GLU A 43 -4.55 -1.74 -2.40
CA GLU A 43 -4.42 -2.86 -3.33
C GLU A 43 -4.68 -2.41 -4.77
N ASP A 44 -5.77 -1.67 -4.99
CA ASP A 44 -6.10 -1.09 -6.29
C ASP A 44 -4.99 -0.13 -6.76
N ALA A 45 -4.46 0.71 -5.86
CA ALA A 45 -3.36 1.62 -6.16
C ALA A 45 -2.03 0.89 -6.47
N CYS A 46 -1.75 -0.25 -5.82
CA CYS A 46 -0.59 -1.08 -6.13
C CYS A 46 -0.71 -1.73 -7.51
N LYS A 47 -1.93 -2.03 -7.97
CA LYS A 47 -2.22 -2.60 -9.29
C LYS A 47 -2.32 -1.54 -10.38
N SER A 48 -2.73 -0.32 -10.03
CA SER A 48 -2.69 0.82 -10.94
C SER A 48 -1.24 1.18 -11.19
N ASN A 49 -0.67 0.62 -12.24
CA ASN A 49 0.63 0.98 -12.76
C ASN A 49 0.74 2.53 -12.78
N ARG A 50 1.77 3.09 -12.16
CA ARG A 50 2.05 4.53 -12.25
C ARG A 50 2.04 4.95 -13.73
N PRO A 51 1.65 6.19 -14.07
CA PRO A 51 1.86 6.70 -15.41
C PRO A 51 3.31 6.45 -15.79
N GLN A 52 3.52 5.73 -16.88
CA GLN A 52 4.83 5.55 -17.50
C GLN A 52 5.42 6.95 -17.61
N ILE A 53 6.50 7.21 -16.88
CA ILE A 53 7.24 8.47 -17.00
C ILE A 53 7.55 8.57 -18.49
N PRO A 54 7.17 9.65 -19.20
CA PRO A 54 7.48 9.75 -20.62
C PRO A 54 8.99 9.60 -20.77
N THR A 55 9.42 8.66 -21.61
CA THR A 55 10.85 8.33 -21.86
C THR A 55 11.67 9.55 -22.34
N ASN A 56 11.02 10.66 -22.66
CA ASN A 56 11.62 11.92 -23.12
C ASN A 56 11.42 13.07 -22.13
N LEU A 57 11.90 12.94 -20.88
CA LEU A 57 12.31 14.14 -20.15
C LEU A 57 13.77 14.43 -20.53
N MET A 58 13.98 15.37 -21.46
CA MET A 58 15.29 15.99 -21.66
C MET A 58 15.79 16.52 -20.31
N SER A 59 16.90 15.98 -19.84
CA SER A 59 17.68 16.60 -18.76
C SER A 59 18.45 17.75 -19.40
N PHE A 60 18.31 18.96 -18.87
CA PHE A 60 19.19 20.07 -19.24
C PHE A 60 20.52 19.89 -18.49
N GLU A 61 21.62 19.85 -19.25
CA GLU A 61 23.00 19.88 -18.71
C GLU A 61 23.28 21.17 -17.93
#